data_AF-A0A3A4ZTE7-F1
#
_entry.id   AF-A0A3A4ZTE7-F1
#
_cell.length_a   1.000
_cell.length_b   1.000
_cell.length_c   1.000
_cell.angle_alpha   90.00
_cell.angle_beta   90.00
_cell.angle_gamma   90.00
#
_symmetry.space_group_name_H-M   'P 1'
#
loop_
_entity.id
_entity.type
_entity.pdbx_description
1 polymer ?
#
loop_
_entity_poly.entity_id
_entity_poly.type
_entity_poly.pdbx_seq_one_letter_code
_entity_poly.pdbx_strand_id
1 'polypeptide(L)'
;MTDQNANHAGEANSLMQEKKGDSISADHGIFRLSDETSKIVKAIDEIAFQTNLLALNAEIEAARAGDAGAVFAVVASGVRNLALRAAEAAKTLASMMDDAINRVKNGTIPVDGTSNAVEEISQGSATAAELVSEIAAESRKQAHMMKQVNKSVAEVEKAGRRTEGVPEQPATASEEMNAQSQQMKYFLNYLVMLVSGERVGETTPESK
;
A
#
# COMPACT_ATOMS: atom_id res chain seq x y z
N MET A 1 3.01 -9.61 -7.74
CA MET A 1 1.80 -8.80 -7.47
C MET A 1 2.11 -7.67 -6.52
N THR A 2 2.70 -7.90 -5.34
CA THR A 2 3.07 -6.83 -4.40
C THR A 2 4.07 -5.83 -4.97
N ASP A 3 5.14 -6.30 -5.62
CA ASP A 3 6.11 -5.41 -6.28
C ASP A 3 5.49 -4.59 -7.43
N GLN A 4 4.58 -5.20 -8.19
CA GLN A 4 3.83 -4.49 -9.23
C GLN A 4 2.90 -3.43 -8.64
N ASN A 5 2.24 -3.71 -7.51
CA ASN A 5 1.40 -2.72 -6.82
C ASN A 5 2.24 -1.55 -6.30
N ALA A 6 3.41 -1.82 -5.72
CA ALA A 6 4.33 -0.76 -5.28
C ALA A 6 4.80 0.11 -6.45
N ASN A 7 5.15 -0.51 -7.59
CA ASN A 7 5.54 0.22 -8.79
C ASN A 7 4.39 1.06 -9.38
N HIS A 8 3.18 0.50 -9.50
CA HIS A 8 2.01 1.24 -9.98
C HIS A 8 1.65 2.42 -9.06
N ALA A 9 1.80 2.27 -7.75
CA ALA A 9 1.56 3.35 -6.80
C ALA A 9 2.61 4.47 -6.93
N GLY A 10 3.88 4.11 -7.17
CA GLY A 10 4.95 5.08 -7.45
C GLY A 10 4.75 5.83 -8.77
N GLU A 11 4.31 5.14 -9.83
CA GLU A 11 3.94 5.76 -11.10
C GLU A 11 2.75 6.71 -10.94
N ALA A 12 1.70 6.29 -10.21
CA ALA A 12 0.55 7.13 -9.92
C ALA A 12 0.93 8.39 -9.14
N ASN A 13 1.83 8.26 -8.15
CA ASN A 13 2.33 9.41 -7.39
C ASN A 13 3.13 10.38 -8.28
N SER A 14 3.98 9.86 -9.16
CA SER A 14 4.76 10.68 -10.09
C SER A 14 3.88 11.44 -11.07
N LEU A 15 2.88 10.76 -11.64
CA LEU A 15 1.88 11.37 -12.53
C LEU A 15 1.05 12.43 -11.79
N MET A 16 0.66 12.17 -10.54
CA MET A 16 -0.06 13.14 -9.72
C MET A 16 0.76 14.39 -9.43
N GLN A 17 2.06 14.24 -9.11
CA GLN A 17 2.97 15.38 -8.90
C GLN A 17 3.11 16.24 -10.16
N GLU A 18 3.24 15.60 -11.34
CA GLU A 18 3.26 16.30 -12.63
C GLU A 18 1.95 17.08 -12.85
N LYS A 19 0.80 16.40 -12.71
CA LYS A 19 -0.52 17.01 -12.94
C LYS A 19 -0.83 18.10 -11.91
N LYS A 20 -0.36 17.96 -10.69
CA LYS A 20 -0.43 19.00 -9.65
C LYS A 20 0.39 20.22 -10.04
N GLY A 21 1.62 20.02 -10.55
CA GLY A 21 2.45 21.10 -11.08
C GLY A 21 1.78 21.84 -12.24
N ASP A 22 1.22 21.11 -13.20
CA ASP A 22 0.44 21.68 -14.31
C ASP A 22 -0.73 22.51 -13.79
N SER A 23 -1.50 21.96 -12.83
CA SER A 23 -2.66 22.63 -12.25
C SER A 23 -2.29 23.92 -11.50
N ILE A 24 -1.20 23.91 -10.72
CA ILE A 24 -0.70 25.10 -10.03
C ILE A 24 -0.27 26.18 -11.05
N SER A 25 0.39 25.77 -12.13
CA SER A 25 0.82 26.70 -13.18
C SER A 25 -0.38 27.34 -13.90
N ALA A 26 -1.43 26.55 -14.16
CA ALA A 26 -2.67 27.02 -14.75
C ALA A 26 -3.39 27.99 -13.81
N ASP A 27 -3.46 27.69 -12.51
CA ASP A 27 -4.04 28.56 -11.49
C ASP A 27 -3.31 29.92 -11.45
N HIS A 28 -1.98 29.91 -11.46
CA HIS A 28 -1.19 31.16 -11.55
C HIS A 28 -1.48 31.96 -12.82
N GLY A 29 -1.65 31.28 -13.96
CA GLY A 29 -2.06 31.90 -15.21
C GLY A 29 -3.44 32.58 -15.10
N ILE A 30 -4.41 31.91 -14.49
CA ILE A 30 -5.76 32.43 -14.28
C ILE A 30 -5.73 33.64 -13.35
N PHE A 31 -5.01 33.58 -12.21
CA PHE A 31 -4.93 34.72 -11.29
C PHE A 31 -4.33 35.96 -11.95
N ARG A 32 -3.28 35.78 -12.78
CA ARG A 32 -2.70 36.90 -13.54
C ARG A 32 -3.68 37.49 -14.55
N LEU A 33 -4.36 36.64 -15.31
CA LEU A 33 -5.34 37.08 -16.31
C LEU A 33 -6.52 37.80 -15.65
N SER A 34 -6.99 37.32 -14.51
CA SER A 34 -8.06 37.96 -13.74
C SER A 34 -7.63 39.32 -13.16
N ASP A 35 -6.39 39.46 -12.68
CA ASP A 35 -5.86 40.76 -12.23
C ASP A 35 -5.78 41.79 -13.38
N GLU A 36 -5.29 41.35 -14.54
CA GLU A 36 -5.22 42.18 -15.74
C GLU A 36 -6.61 42.58 -16.24
N THR A 37 -7.56 41.63 -16.22
CA THR A 37 -8.95 41.90 -16.55
C THR A 37 -9.59 42.88 -15.56
N SER A 38 -9.31 42.75 -14.25
CA SER A 38 -9.80 43.69 -13.22
C SER A 38 -9.32 45.12 -13.46
N LYS A 39 -8.07 45.30 -13.91
CA LYS A 39 -7.54 46.61 -14.31
C LYS A 39 -8.30 47.19 -15.50
N ILE A 40 -8.59 46.37 -16.51
CA ILE A 40 -9.38 46.79 -17.68
C ILE A 40 -10.79 47.19 -17.26
N VAL A 41 -11.44 46.40 -16.39
CA VAL A 41 -12.79 46.69 -15.88
C VAL A 41 -12.83 48.03 -15.14
N LYS A 42 -11.82 48.33 -14.30
CA LYS A 42 -11.69 49.63 -13.64
C LYS A 42 -11.53 50.78 -14.62
N ALA A 43 -10.71 50.60 -15.66
CA ALA A 43 -10.55 51.60 -16.71
C ALA A 43 -11.87 51.86 -17.47
N ILE A 44 -12.67 50.82 -17.74
CA ILE A 44 -13.99 50.96 -18.36
C ILE A 44 -14.94 51.74 -17.46
N ASP A 45 -14.97 51.45 -16.15
CA ASP A 45 -15.80 52.17 -15.18
C ASP A 45 -15.40 53.67 -15.10
N GLU A 46 -14.09 53.95 -15.11
CA GLU A 46 -13.58 55.32 -15.16
C GLU A 46 -14.00 56.05 -16.45
N ILE A 47 -13.88 55.41 -17.61
CA ILE A 47 -14.33 55.97 -18.89
C ILE A 47 -15.84 56.21 -18.89
N ALA A 48 -16.62 55.28 -18.35
CA ALA A 48 -18.07 55.42 -18.22
C ALA A 48 -18.43 56.60 -17.32
N PHE A 49 -17.73 56.77 -16.20
CA PHE A 49 -17.92 57.90 -15.29
C PHE A 49 -17.59 59.24 -15.96
N GLN A 50 -16.44 59.34 -16.64
CA GLN A 50 -16.04 60.54 -17.38
C GLN A 50 -17.04 60.87 -18.51
N THR A 51 -17.52 59.86 -19.23
CA THR A 51 -18.52 60.02 -20.30
C THR A 51 -19.86 60.51 -19.74
N ASN A 52 -20.28 59.99 -18.58
CA ASN A 52 -21.48 60.44 -17.88
C ASN A 52 -21.37 61.91 -17.45
N LEU A 53 -20.20 62.36 -16.97
CA LEU A 53 -19.96 63.76 -16.62
C LEU A 53 -19.92 64.68 -17.85
N LEU A 54 -19.30 64.24 -18.95
CA LEU A 54 -19.29 64.98 -20.21
C LEU A 54 -20.71 65.14 -20.77
N ALA A 55 -21.51 64.08 -20.72
CA ALA A 55 -22.90 64.10 -21.16
C ALA A 55 -23.77 65.03 -20.30
N LEU A 56 -23.56 65.03 -18.97
CA LEU A 56 -24.24 65.98 -18.07
C LEU A 56 -23.90 67.44 -18.40
N ASN A 57 -22.63 67.74 -18.65
CA ASN A 57 -22.22 69.10 -19.07
C ASN A 57 -22.86 69.49 -20.40
N ALA A 58 -22.99 68.56 -21.34
CA ALA A 58 -23.68 68.78 -22.61
C ALA A 58 -25.19 68.99 -22.43
N GLU A 59 -25.85 68.25 -21.53
CA GLU A 59 -27.27 68.49 -21.16
C GLU A 59 -27.47 69.91 -20.61
N ILE A 60 -26.57 70.39 -19.76
CA ILE A 60 -26.61 71.74 -19.17
C ILE A 60 -26.44 72.82 -20.25
N GLU A 61 -25.45 72.69 -21.12
CA GLU A 61 -25.20 73.69 -22.17
C GLU A 61 -26.30 73.69 -23.24
N ALA A 62 -26.88 72.51 -23.54
CA ALA A 62 -28.06 72.42 -24.41
C ALA A 62 -29.28 73.12 -23.81
N ALA A 63 -29.53 72.96 -22.50
CA ALA A 63 -30.60 73.69 -21.81
C ALA A 63 -30.37 75.21 -21.84
N ARG A 64 -29.12 75.65 -21.72
CA ARG A 64 -28.73 77.07 -21.77
C ARG A 64 -28.91 77.69 -23.16
N ALA A 65 -28.79 76.89 -24.23
CA ALA A 65 -29.03 77.32 -25.61
C ALA A 65 -30.53 77.40 -26.00
N GLY A 66 -31.44 76.98 -25.11
CA GLY A 66 -32.89 77.04 -25.33
C GLY A 66 -33.32 76.19 -26.54
N ASP A 67 -34.17 76.73 -27.41
CA ASP A 67 -34.75 76.01 -28.56
C ASP A 67 -33.68 75.49 -29.54
N ALA A 68 -32.54 76.19 -29.67
CA ALA A 68 -31.43 75.76 -30.52
C ALA A 68 -30.69 74.52 -29.97
N GLY A 69 -30.78 74.27 -28.66
CA GLY A 69 -30.14 73.14 -27.97
C GLY A 69 -31.01 71.89 -27.85
N ALA A 70 -32.29 71.95 -28.22
CA ALA A 70 -33.26 70.87 -27.96
C ALA A 70 -32.83 69.50 -28.54
N VAL A 71 -32.29 69.47 -29.77
CA VAL A 71 -31.80 68.24 -30.40
C VAL A 71 -30.52 67.72 -29.72
N PHE A 72 -29.63 68.63 -29.30
CA PHE A 72 -28.40 68.26 -28.58
C PHE A 72 -28.68 67.70 -27.18
N ALA A 73 -29.72 68.20 -26.50
CA ALA A 73 -30.15 67.68 -25.20
C ALA A 73 -30.57 66.20 -25.27
N VAL A 74 -31.28 65.80 -26.34
CA VAL A 74 -31.69 64.41 -26.55
C VAL A 74 -30.48 63.51 -26.77
N VAL A 75 -29.50 63.95 -27.56
CA VAL A 75 -28.26 63.19 -27.80
C VAL A 75 -27.45 63.06 -26.50
N ALA A 76 -27.29 64.15 -25.75
CA ALA A 76 -26.58 64.16 -24.48
C ALA A 76 -27.21 63.17 -23.47
N SER A 77 -28.54 63.14 -23.37
CA SER A 77 -29.25 62.19 -22.51
C SER A 77 -29.07 60.73 -22.96
N GLY A 78 -29.05 60.48 -24.28
CA GLY A 78 -28.73 59.16 -24.83
C GLY A 78 -27.31 58.69 -24.48
N VAL A 79 -26.31 59.58 -24.62
CA VAL A 79 -24.91 59.29 -24.24
C VAL A 79 -24.81 59.02 -22.73
N ARG A 80 -25.50 59.82 -21.91
CA ARG A 80 -25.55 59.65 -20.46
C ARG A 80 -26.13 58.29 -20.06
N ASN A 81 -27.23 57.88 -20.67
CA ASN A 81 -27.83 56.57 -20.42
C ASN A 81 -26.88 55.43 -20.81
N LEU A 82 -26.20 55.55 -21.96
CA LEU A 82 -25.22 54.56 -22.41
C LEU A 82 -24.04 54.45 -21.44
N ALA A 83 -23.55 55.57 -20.92
CA ALA A 83 -22.48 55.61 -19.93
C ALA A 83 -22.89 54.90 -18.61
N LEU A 84 -24.10 55.15 -18.11
CA LEU A 84 -24.61 54.46 -16.91
C LEU A 84 -24.73 52.95 -17.12
N ARG A 85 -25.22 52.52 -18.29
CA ARG A 85 -25.28 51.09 -18.65
C ARG A 85 -23.89 50.45 -18.75
N ALA A 86 -22.90 51.18 -19.26
CA ALA A 86 -21.52 50.70 -19.32
C ALA A 86 -20.91 50.50 -17.91
N ALA A 87 -21.15 51.44 -16.99
CA ALA A 87 -20.71 51.31 -15.59
C ALA A 87 -21.36 50.11 -14.88
N GLU A 88 -22.67 49.90 -15.10
CA GLU A 88 -23.38 48.74 -14.53
C GLU A 88 -22.86 47.40 -15.08
N ALA A 89 -22.58 47.33 -16.38
CA ALA A 89 -21.97 46.17 -17.01
C ALA A 89 -20.56 45.90 -16.48
N ALA A 90 -19.74 46.95 -16.30
CA ALA A 90 -18.40 46.84 -15.71
C ALA A 90 -18.46 46.29 -14.28
N LYS A 91 -19.40 46.79 -13.45
CA LYS A 91 -19.61 46.30 -12.09
C LYS A 91 -20.03 44.83 -12.05
N THR A 92 -20.91 44.43 -12.96
CA THR A 92 -21.35 43.02 -13.08
C THR A 92 -20.17 42.12 -13.45
N LEU A 93 -19.36 42.54 -14.43
CA LEU A 93 -18.17 41.81 -14.85
C LEU A 93 -17.14 41.69 -13.72
N ALA A 94 -16.95 42.73 -12.92
CA ALA A 94 -16.09 42.68 -11.72
C ALA A 94 -16.56 41.60 -10.74
N SER A 95 -17.86 41.54 -10.44
CA SER A 95 -18.43 40.51 -9.56
C SER A 95 -18.24 39.09 -10.11
N MET A 96 -18.42 38.90 -11.43
CA MET A 96 -18.22 37.60 -12.07
C MET A 96 -16.75 37.16 -12.03
N MET A 97 -15.81 38.10 -12.14
CA MET A 97 -14.37 37.84 -11.99
C MET A 97 -14.03 37.38 -10.57
N ASP A 98 -14.54 38.07 -9.54
CA ASP A 98 -14.33 37.68 -8.14
C ASP A 98 -14.89 36.27 -7.86
N ASP A 99 -16.09 35.96 -8.37
CA ASP A 99 -16.67 34.63 -8.28
C ASP A 99 -15.83 33.57 -8.99
N ALA A 100 -15.29 33.86 -10.17
CA ALA A 100 -14.41 32.95 -10.90
C ALA A 100 -13.12 32.66 -10.12
N ILE A 101 -12.48 33.70 -9.55
CA ILE A 101 -11.30 33.57 -8.69
C ILE A 101 -11.60 32.67 -7.48
N ASN A 102 -12.74 32.88 -6.82
CA ASN A 102 -13.15 32.08 -5.68
C ASN A 102 -13.41 30.62 -6.05
N ARG A 103 -14.04 30.36 -7.19
CA ARG A 103 -14.26 28.99 -7.69
C ARG A 103 -12.96 28.27 -8.00
N VAL A 104 -11.99 28.95 -8.61
CA VAL A 104 -10.65 28.38 -8.88
C VAL A 104 -9.95 28.04 -7.57
N LYS A 105 -9.88 28.98 -6.62
CA LYS A 105 -9.29 28.73 -5.28
C LYS A 105 -9.92 27.53 -4.57
N ASN A 106 -11.25 27.43 -4.61
CA ASN A 106 -11.97 26.33 -3.99
C ASN A 106 -11.77 25.00 -4.75
N GLY A 107 -11.47 25.05 -6.05
CA GLY A 107 -11.14 23.88 -6.88
C GLY A 107 -9.72 23.35 -6.65
N THR A 108 -8.78 24.20 -6.25
CA THR A 108 -7.40 23.80 -5.93
C THR A 108 -7.32 22.95 -4.65
N ILE A 109 -8.17 23.22 -3.65
CA ILE A 109 -8.18 22.50 -2.36
C ILE A 109 -8.41 20.97 -2.52
N PRO A 110 -9.42 20.50 -3.29
CA PRO A 110 -9.59 19.08 -3.60
C PRO A 110 -8.39 18.42 -4.27
N VAL A 111 -7.66 19.15 -5.12
CA VAL A 111 -6.49 18.62 -5.83
C VAL A 111 -5.34 18.32 -4.86
N ASP A 112 -5.10 19.23 -3.91
CA ASP A 112 -4.12 19.00 -2.83
C ASP A 112 -4.49 17.79 -1.96
N GLY A 113 -5.75 17.69 -1.54
CA GLY A 113 -6.22 16.55 -0.75
C GLY A 113 -6.08 15.22 -1.49
N THR A 114 -6.38 15.21 -2.79
CA THR A 114 -6.23 14.02 -3.64
C THR A 114 -4.77 13.63 -3.81
N SER A 115 -3.87 14.59 -4.00
CA SER A 115 -2.42 14.37 -4.06
C SER A 115 -1.90 13.70 -2.79
N ASN A 116 -2.30 14.21 -1.61
CA ASN A 116 -1.86 13.65 -0.32
C ASN A 116 -2.39 12.21 -0.12
N ALA A 117 -3.64 11.94 -0.51
CA ALA A 117 -4.22 10.61 -0.40
C ALA A 117 -3.48 9.58 -1.29
N VAL A 118 -3.06 9.99 -2.50
CA VAL A 118 -2.26 9.13 -3.38
C VAL A 118 -0.86 8.86 -2.80
N GLU A 119 -0.25 9.86 -2.18
CA GLU A 119 1.04 9.71 -1.49
C GLU A 119 0.94 8.70 -0.33
N GLU A 120 -0.11 8.80 0.49
CA GLU A 120 -0.38 7.85 1.58
C GLU A 120 -0.60 6.42 1.07
N ILE A 121 -1.34 6.24 -0.03
CA ILE A 121 -1.54 4.95 -0.69
C ILE A 121 -0.21 4.37 -1.20
N SER A 122 0.66 5.22 -1.76
CA SER A 122 1.99 4.81 -2.23
C SER A 122 2.86 4.32 -1.06
N GLN A 123 2.89 5.06 0.05
CA GLN A 123 3.61 4.68 1.26
C GLN A 123 3.10 3.35 1.83
N GLY A 124 1.76 3.18 1.90
CA GLY A 124 1.13 1.96 2.37
C GLY A 124 1.44 0.75 1.48
N SER A 125 1.44 0.95 0.17
CA SER A 125 1.77 -0.11 -0.81
C SER A 125 3.22 -0.56 -0.71
N ALA A 126 4.15 0.37 -0.48
CA ALA A 126 5.56 0.05 -0.25
C ALA A 126 5.75 -0.79 1.03
N THR A 127 5.11 -0.37 2.12
CA THR A 127 5.13 -1.10 3.40
C THR A 127 4.59 -2.52 3.25
N ALA A 128 3.47 -2.69 2.53
CA ALA A 128 2.90 -4.01 2.26
C ALA A 128 3.86 -4.89 1.43
N ALA A 129 4.58 -4.34 0.45
CA ALA A 129 5.56 -5.08 -0.32
C ALA A 129 6.73 -5.57 0.56
N GLU A 130 7.21 -4.73 1.47
CA GLU A 130 8.27 -5.07 2.41
C GLU A 130 7.86 -6.21 3.35
N LEU A 131 6.67 -6.12 3.96
CA LEU A 131 6.12 -7.18 4.82
C LEU A 131 5.97 -8.52 4.09
N VAL A 132 5.50 -8.51 2.84
CA VAL A 132 5.38 -9.74 2.04
C VAL A 132 6.76 -10.33 1.72
N SER A 133 7.77 -9.49 1.49
CA SER A 133 9.15 -9.93 1.29
C SER A 133 9.71 -10.60 2.54
N GLU A 134 9.47 -10.03 3.73
CA GLU A 134 9.84 -10.63 5.01
C GLU A 134 9.14 -11.97 5.25
N ILE A 135 7.83 -12.04 5.02
CA ILE A 135 7.05 -13.29 5.14
C ILE A 135 7.62 -14.37 4.22
N ALA A 136 7.98 -14.02 2.97
CA ALA A 136 8.56 -14.96 2.03
C ALA A 136 9.95 -15.46 2.49
N ALA A 137 10.77 -14.57 3.05
CA ALA A 137 12.07 -14.94 3.61
C ALA A 137 11.92 -15.88 4.82
N GLU A 138 11.02 -15.56 5.75
CA GLU A 138 10.79 -16.36 6.95
C GLU A 138 10.15 -17.71 6.62
N SER A 139 9.25 -17.76 5.62
CA SER A 139 8.67 -19.00 5.10
C SER A 139 9.75 -19.94 4.54
N ARG A 140 10.78 -19.41 3.86
CA ARG A 140 11.92 -20.21 3.40
C ARG A 140 12.74 -20.75 4.56
N LYS A 141 12.96 -19.96 5.63
CA LYS A 141 13.64 -20.43 6.84
C LYS A 141 12.84 -21.52 7.54
N GLN A 142 11.54 -21.33 7.73
CA GLN A 142 10.65 -22.36 8.29
C GLN A 142 10.67 -23.65 7.48
N ALA A 143 10.61 -23.58 6.15
CA ALA A 143 10.72 -24.76 5.29
C ALA A 143 12.07 -25.49 5.48
N HIS A 144 13.16 -24.77 5.69
CA HIS A 144 14.46 -25.37 6.00
C HIS A 144 14.47 -26.02 7.39
N MET A 145 13.91 -25.35 8.42
CA MET A 145 13.78 -25.91 9.76
C MET A 145 12.91 -27.17 9.78
N MET A 146 11.81 -27.21 9.03
CA MET A 146 10.97 -28.41 8.89
C MET A 146 11.74 -29.60 8.30
N LYS A 147 12.65 -29.36 7.34
CA LYS A 147 13.54 -30.41 6.82
C LYS A 147 14.48 -30.93 7.91
N GLN A 148 14.99 -30.08 8.80
CA GLN A 148 15.80 -30.53 9.94
C GLN A 148 14.97 -31.33 10.95
N VAL A 149 13.78 -30.85 11.31
CA VAL A 149 12.86 -31.57 12.23
C VAL A 149 12.56 -32.97 11.69
N ASN A 150 12.23 -33.10 10.40
CA ASN A 150 12.00 -34.42 9.79
C ASN A 150 13.21 -35.35 9.88
N LYS A 151 14.44 -34.83 9.73
CA LYS A 151 15.65 -35.63 9.94
C LYS A 151 15.77 -36.09 11.39
N SER A 152 15.60 -35.18 12.35
CA SER A 152 15.67 -35.51 13.78
C SER A 152 14.60 -36.53 14.17
N VAL A 153 13.38 -36.42 13.65
CA VAL A 153 12.30 -37.40 13.89
C VAL A 153 12.69 -38.78 13.34
N ALA A 154 13.26 -38.85 12.14
CA ALA A 154 13.73 -40.12 11.58
C ALA A 154 14.88 -40.75 12.39
N GLU A 155 15.78 -39.93 12.95
CA GLU A 155 16.84 -40.40 13.86
C GLU A 155 16.27 -40.94 15.18
N VAL A 156 15.29 -40.23 15.76
CA VAL A 156 14.57 -40.69 16.96
C VAL A 156 13.82 -41.99 16.68
N GLU A 157 13.13 -42.11 15.55
CA GLU A 157 12.45 -43.35 15.15
C GLU A 157 13.44 -44.52 15.04
N LYS A 158 14.61 -44.29 14.42
CA LYS A 158 15.66 -45.29 14.32
C LYS A 158 16.22 -45.71 15.68
N ALA A 159 16.38 -44.77 16.61
CA ALA A 159 16.81 -45.07 17.98
C ALA A 159 15.74 -45.86 18.74
N GLY A 160 14.46 -45.49 18.63
CA GLY A 160 13.34 -46.21 19.24
C GLY A 160 13.24 -47.67 18.76
N ARG A 161 13.34 -47.89 17.45
CA ARG A 161 13.37 -49.26 16.88
C ARG A 161 14.56 -50.09 17.37
N ARG A 162 15.73 -49.47 17.58
CA ARG A 162 16.87 -50.18 18.19
C ARG A 162 16.55 -50.61 19.61
N THR A 163 15.90 -49.77 20.41
CA THR A 163 15.53 -50.09 21.80
C THR A 163 14.47 -51.20 21.87
N GLU A 164 13.46 -51.19 21.00
CA GLU A 164 12.46 -52.27 20.91
C GLU A 164 13.03 -53.60 20.40
N GLY A 165 14.13 -53.56 19.64
CA GLY A 165 14.89 -54.72 19.17
C GLY A 165 15.87 -55.33 20.19
N VAL A 166 15.96 -54.77 21.41
CA VAL A 166 16.71 -55.38 22.54
C VAL A 166 15.79 -56.11 23.55
N PRO A 167 15.05 -57.18 23.20
CA PRO A 167 14.50 -58.08 24.23
C PRO A 167 15.04 -59.52 24.24
N GLU A 168 15.88 -59.97 23.31
CA GLU A 168 16.18 -61.42 23.19
C GLU A 168 17.58 -61.87 23.64
N GLN A 169 18.55 -60.95 23.76
CA GLN A 169 19.91 -61.29 24.20
C GLN A 169 19.98 -61.93 25.60
N PRO A 170 19.17 -61.50 26.60
CA PRO A 170 19.22 -62.13 27.93
C PRO A 170 18.70 -63.56 27.91
N ALA A 171 17.68 -63.85 27.09
CA ALA A 171 17.06 -65.18 27.01
C ALA A 171 18.01 -66.19 26.33
N THR A 172 18.59 -65.82 25.18
CA THR A 172 19.57 -66.66 24.48
C THR A 172 20.83 -66.88 25.30
N ALA A 173 21.37 -65.85 25.95
CA ALA A 173 22.50 -66.00 26.87
C ALA A 173 22.17 -66.92 28.06
N SER A 174 20.94 -66.85 28.59
CA SER A 174 20.48 -67.72 29.67
C SER A 174 20.33 -69.18 29.22
N GLU A 175 19.81 -69.42 28.00
CA GLU A 175 19.71 -70.75 27.40
C GLU A 175 21.09 -71.38 27.17
N GLU A 176 22.03 -70.60 26.64
CA GLU A 176 23.40 -71.03 26.38
C GLU A 176 24.16 -71.34 27.69
N MET A 177 23.99 -70.51 28.72
CA MET A 177 24.52 -70.78 30.07
C MET A 177 23.90 -72.05 30.70
N ASN A 178 22.61 -72.32 30.47
CA ASN A 178 21.96 -73.54 30.95
C ASN A 178 22.51 -74.79 30.23
N ALA A 179 22.68 -74.71 28.91
CA ALA A 179 23.27 -75.80 28.12
C ALA A 179 24.70 -76.14 28.57
N GLN A 180 25.55 -75.12 28.77
CA GLN A 180 26.91 -75.31 29.30
C GLN A 180 26.90 -75.91 30.71
N SER A 181 25.97 -75.48 31.57
CA SER A 181 25.81 -76.06 32.91
C SER A 181 25.42 -77.54 32.87
N GLN A 182 24.55 -77.96 31.93
CA GLN A 182 24.22 -79.37 31.74
C GLN A 182 25.41 -80.18 31.21
N GLN A 183 26.19 -79.62 30.29
CA GLN A 183 27.39 -80.26 29.77
C GLN A 183 28.45 -80.44 30.86
N MET A 184 28.62 -79.44 31.74
CA MET A 184 29.49 -79.53 32.91
C MET A 184 29.05 -80.65 33.86
N LYS A 185 27.74 -80.80 34.11
CA LYS A 185 27.18 -81.91 34.91
C LYS A 185 27.46 -83.27 34.28
N TYR A 186 27.36 -83.38 32.95
CA TYR A 186 27.70 -84.61 32.23
C TYR A 186 29.18 -84.99 32.42
N PHE A 187 30.10 -84.03 32.24
CA PHE A 187 31.53 -84.29 32.45
C PHE A 187 31.85 -84.65 33.91
N LEU A 188 31.21 -84.01 34.88
CA LEU A 188 31.33 -84.36 36.29
C LEU A 188 30.87 -85.79 36.57
N ASN A 189 29.70 -86.19 36.07
CA ASN A 189 29.21 -87.56 36.23
C ASN A 189 30.12 -88.59 35.56
N TYR A 190 30.63 -88.27 34.36
CA TYR A 190 31.58 -89.14 33.65
C TYR A 190 32.91 -89.30 34.41
N LEU A 191 33.44 -88.20 34.96
CA LEU A 191 34.63 -88.23 35.81
C LEU A 191 34.40 -89.01 37.10
N VAL A 192 33.26 -88.79 37.77
CA VAL A 192 32.87 -89.56 38.95
C VAL A 192 32.81 -91.05 38.62
N MET A 193 32.24 -91.42 37.48
CA MET A 193 32.16 -92.82 37.03
C MET A 193 33.54 -93.44 36.75
N LEU A 194 34.45 -92.69 36.11
CA LEU A 194 35.83 -93.11 35.88
C LEU A 194 36.61 -93.31 37.19
N VAL A 195 36.34 -92.47 38.20
CA VAL A 195 37.01 -92.52 39.51
C VAL A 195 36.38 -93.56 40.44
N SER A 196 35.07 -93.82 40.34
CA SER A 196 34.34 -94.79 41.17
C SER A 196 34.42 -96.23 40.65
N GLY A 197 34.81 -96.44 39.39
CA GLY A 197 35.12 -97.77 38.85
C GLY A 197 33.92 -98.66 38.50
N GLU A 198 32.71 -98.12 38.39
CA GLU A 198 31.54 -98.89 37.94
C GLU A 198 31.52 -99.04 36.41
N ARG A 199 31.61 -100.29 35.91
CA ARG A 199 31.37 -100.62 34.50
C ARG A 199 29.86 -100.61 34.20
N VAL A 200 29.47 -99.95 33.11
CA VAL A 200 28.11 -100.02 32.53
C VAL A 200 27.78 -101.49 32.23
N GLY A 201 26.82 -102.05 32.96
CA GLY A 201 26.15 -103.29 32.55
C GLY A 201 25.33 -103.03 31.29
N GLU A 202 25.52 -103.87 30.28
CA GLU A 202 24.64 -103.97 29.13
C GLU A 202 23.18 -104.14 29.59
N THR A 203 22.31 -103.20 29.21
CA THR A 203 20.88 -103.47 29.09
C THR A 203 20.39 -102.85 27.79
N THR A 204 20.32 -103.68 26.74
CA THR A 204 19.25 -103.59 25.73
C THR A 204 18.14 -104.57 26.12
N PRO A 205 16.91 -104.46 25.60
CA PRO A 205 16.13 -103.28 25.18
C PRO A 205 14.65 -103.37 25.69
N GLU A 206 13.85 -102.31 25.66
CA GLU A 206 12.38 -102.47 25.49
C GLU A 206 11.74 -101.33 24.69
N SER A 207 10.86 -101.77 23.79
CA SER A 207 9.90 -101.01 22.99
C SER A 207 8.74 -100.47 23.84
N LYS A 208 8.45 -99.17 23.72
CA LYS A 208 7.11 -98.61 23.45
C LYS A 208 7.19 -97.11 23.26
#